data_AF-A0A8J6RLT0-F1
#
_entry.id   AF-A0A8J6RLT0-F1
#
_cell.length_a   1.000
_cell.length_b   1.000
_cell.length_c   1.000
_cell.angle_alpha   90.00
_cell.angle_beta   90.00
_cell.angle_gamma   90.00
#
_symmetry.space_group_name_H-M   'P 1'
#
loop_
_entity.id
_entity.type
_entity.pdbx_description
1 polymer ?
#
loop_
_entity_poly.entity_id
_entity_poly.type
_entity_poly.pdbx_seq_one_letter_code
_entity_poly.pdbx_strand_id
1 'polypeptide(L)'
;MALVIAGDRSGVGKTTVTLALLSSLCRRGEKVQSFKVGPDYIDPMFHRYVTNRACRNLDPVLTSETYVQECFARHTQAVNYALVEGVMGLFDGVEGTGNGKLGTGQDSQSPVTFASTAHVARLLDLPILLVLDCSRLSGSVAAIAHGFRSFDPRLKFAGVVLNRVGSDRHLQLLQDALEALQLPILGILRRQDNITIPDRHLGLVPTAEVSHLDALIDRLAYLGDCFDWEGLLPLLQVGSSPQLRPQLQTEARGKVRLAVARDRAFSFYYEDNLETLRSLGVELAFWSPLTDDSLPEGIQGMYFGGGFPEVFAQQLADNTVVRDAVRKAILAGMPTYAECGGLMYLCQQIVDFEGNSSPMVGVLPTTAVMRSRLTLGYRQAVVLQDSPLLPAGTTVWGHEFHRSQLTQEPAAPLFQARGCDPHSSNTVEGWLLHQLHASYVHLHFAGCPDLPARFLEHCLRFSQASTDAIAN
;
A
#
# COMPACT_ATOMS: atom_id res chain seq x y z
N MET A 1 -19.91 -13.42 -3.90
CA MET A 1 -19.32 -12.54 -4.91
C MET A 1 -18.86 -11.25 -4.25
N ALA A 2 -17.77 -10.68 -4.73
CA ALA A 2 -17.29 -9.36 -4.35
C ALA A 2 -17.25 -8.51 -5.63
N LEU A 3 -17.06 -7.20 -5.49
CA LEU A 3 -17.05 -6.29 -6.63
C LEU A 3 -15.69 -5.60 -6.75
N VAL A 4 -15.19 -5.42 -7.98
CA VAL A 4 -14.01 -4.62 -8.26
C VAL A 4 -14.44 -3.24 -8.77
N ILE A 5 -14.02 -2.17 -8.07
CA ILE A 5 -14.16 -0.80 -8.55
C ILE A 5 -13.00 -0.46 -9.45
N ALA A 6 -13.27 -0.28 -10.74
CA ALA A 6 -12.26 0.09 -11.73
C ALA A 6 -12.59 1.44 -12.39
N GLY A 7 -11.65 1.95 -13.18
CA GLY A 7 -11.79 3.22 -13.88
C GLY A 7 -11.10 3.16 -15.23
N ASP A 8 -11.44 4.09 -16.11
CA ASP A 8 -10.75 4.23 -17.39
C ASP A 8 -9.34 4.81 -17.24
N ARG A 9 -9.13 5.65 -16.21
CA ARG A 9 -7.85 6.29 -15.88
C ARG A 9 -7.74 6.65 -14.39
N SER A 10 -6.55 7.09 -13.97
CA SER A 10 -6.35 7.74 -12.66
C SER A 10 -7.18 9.03 -12.53
N GLY A 11 -7.67 9.34 -11.32
CA GLY A 11 -8.44 10.56 -11.05
C GLY A 11 -9.93 10.54 -11.47
N VAL A 12 -10.42 9.44 -12.04
CA VAL A 12 -11.84 9.28 -12.43
C VAL A 12 -12.81 9.27 -11.24
N GLY A 13 -12.30 9.09 -10.01
CA GLY A 13 -13.09 9.08 -8.78
C GLY A 13 -13.34 7.69 -8.18
N LYS A 14 -12.53 6.68 -8.53
CA LYS A 14 -12.60 5.32 -7.93
C LYS A 14 -12.66 5.37 -6.42
N THR A 15 -11.70 6.02 -5.78
CA THR A 15 -11.61 6.13 -4.32
C THR A 15 -12.83 6.78 -3.68
N THR A 16 -13.40 7.82 -4.31
CA THR A 16 -14.66 8.42 -3.85
C THR A 16 -15.82 7.43 -3.91
N VAL A 17 -15.95 6.70 -5.02
CA VAL A 17 -16.98 5.66 -5.19
C VAL A 17 -16.79 4.53 -4.18
N THR A 18 -15.55 4.03 -4.02
CA THR A 18 -15.23 2.98 -3.05
C THR A 18 -15.59 3.43 -1.64
N LEU A 19 -15.12 4.60 -1.20
CA LEU A 19 -15.38 5.08 0.15
C LEU A 19 -16.87 5.37 0.38
N ALA A 20 -17.60 5.86 -0.61
CA ALA A 20 -19.05 6.03 -0.50
C ALA A 20 -19.78 4.68 -0.33
N LEU A 21 -19.39 3.65 -1.08
CA LEU A 21 -19.92 2.29 -0.93
C LEU A 21 -19.57 1.68 0.44
N LEU A 22 -18.30 1.75 0.85
CA LEU A 22 -17.85 1.24 2.16
C LEU A 22 -18.57 1.95 3.31
N SER A 23 -18.65 3.29 3.28
CA SER A 23 -19.29 4.07 4.33
C SER A 23 -20.79 3.78 4.41
N SER A 24 -21.44 3.58 3.26
CA SER A 24 -22.86 3.23 3.20
C SER A 24 -23.16 1.83 3.73
N LEU A 25 -22.32 0.84 3.42
CA LEU A 25 -22.42 -0.51 3.99
C LEU A 25 -22.24 -0.47 5.52
N CYS A 26 -21.22 0.25 6.01
CA CYS A 26 -20.99 0.38 7.44
C CYS A 26 -22.15 1.10 8.15
N ARG A 27 -22.72 2.15 7.54
CA ARG A 27 -23.91 2.86 8.06
C ARG A 27 -25.15 1.95 8.17
N ARG A 28 -25.23 0.90 7.35
CA ARG A 28 -26.28 -0.14 7.43
C ARG A 28 -25.99 -1.22 8.47
N GLY A 29 -24.88 -1.15 9.18
CA GLY A 29 -24.46 -2.15 10.17
C GLY A 29 -23.77 -3.37 9.57
N GLU A 30 -23.40 -3.32 8.29
CA GLU A 30 -22.81 -4.46 7.60
C GLU A 30 -21.30 -4.59 7.83
N LYS A 31 -20.82 -5.83 7.95
CA LYS A 31 -19.38 -6.11 8.00
C LYS A 31 -18.83 -6.26 6.59
N VAL A 32 -17.91 -5.38 6.23
CA VAL A 32 -17.29 -5.34 4.91
C VAL A 32 -15.77 -5.52 5.00
N GLN A 33 -15.22 -6.39 4.15
CA GLN A 33 -13.79 -6.49 3.93
C GLN A 33 -13.41 -5.71 2.67
N SER A 34 -12.54 -4.72 2.81
CA SER A 34 -12.00 -3.98 1.68
C SER A 34 -10.63 -4.50 1.26
N PHE A 35 -10.35 -4.38 -0.03
CA PHE A 35 -9.06 -4.68 -0.64
C PHE A 35 -8.64 -3.53 -1.56
N LYS A 36 -7.34 -3.41 -1.81
CA LYS A 36 -6.76 -2.44 -2.74
C LYS A 36 -5.78 -3.15 -3.66
N VAL A 37 -5.94 -3.00 -4.97
CA VAL A 37 -4.97 -3.50 -5.94
C VAL A 37 -3.69 -2.66 -5.87
N GLY A 38 -2.54 -3.33 -5.91
CA GLY A 38 -1.20 -2.72 -5.98
C GLY A 38 -0.60 -2.29 -4.63
N PRO A 39 0.57 -1.62 -4.66
CA PRO A 39 1.42 -1.36 -3.50
C PRO A 39 1.08 -0.03 -2.82
N ASP A 40 -0.22 0.25 -2.69
CA ASP A 40 -0.74 1.49 -2.11
C ASP A 40 -0.71 1.44 -0.58
N TYR A 41 -0.52 2.59 0.07
CA TYR A 41 -0.59 2.70 1.53
C TYR A 41 -1.71 3.63 1.98
N ILE A 42 -2.08 4.63 1.18
CA ILE A 42 -2.91 5.73 1.62
C ILE A 42 -4.39 5.40 1.44
N ASP A 43 -4.79 4.86 0.28
CA ASP A 43 -6.16 4.39 0.07
C ASP A 43 -6.56 3.33 1.13
N PRO A 44 -5.70 2.33 1.44
CA PRO A 44 -5.92 1.41 2.56
C PRO A 44 -6.16 2.08 3.92
N MET A 45 -5.56 3.24 4.22
CA MET A 45 -5.81 3.96 5.48
C MET A 45 -7.24 4.51 5.54
N PHE A 46 -7.76 5.07 4.44
CA PHE A 46 -9.14 5.53 4.38
C PHE A 46 -10.12 4.37 4.50
N HIS A 47 -9.85 3.27 3.80
CA HIS A 47 -10.65 2.05 3.90
C HIS A 47 -10.69 1.53 5.35
N ARG A 48 -9.52 1.49 6.01
CA ARG A 48 -9.41 1.05 7.41
C ARG A 48 -10.18 1.95 8.35
N TYR A 49 -10.09 3.27 8.15
CA TYR A 49 -10.83 4.22 8.96
C TYR A 49 -12.35 4.01 8.84
N VAL A 50 -12.86 3.85 7.61
CA VAL A 50 -14.29 3.66 7.36
C VAL A 50 -14.80 2.33 7.89
N THR A 51 -14.05 1.24 7.65
CA THR A 51 -14.52 -0.13 7.93
C THR A 51 -14.14 -0.64 9.32
N ASN A 52 -13.26 0.09 10.02
CA ASN A 52 -12.59 -0.36 11.24
C ASN A 52 -11.90 -1.75 11.09
N ARG A 53 -11.47 -2.07 9.86
CA ARG A 53 -10.80 -3.33 9.51
C ARG A 53 -9.60 -3.03 8.62
N ALA A 54 -8.56 -3.86 8.70
CA ALA A 54 -7.43 -3.70 7.80
C ALA A 54 -7.87 -3.87 6.34
N CYS A 55 -7.54 -2.90 5.49
CA CYS A 55 -7.59 -3.08 4.05
C CYS A 55 -6.38 -3.89 3.60
N ARG A 56 -6.59 -4.85 2.70
CA ARG A 56 -5.54 -5.75 2.22
C ARG A 56 -5.08 -5.37 0.83
N ASN A 57 -3.77 -5.34 0.62
CA ASN A 57 -3.18 -5.13 -0.69
C ASN A 57 -3.23 -6.42 -1.51
N LEU A 58 -3.69 -6.32 -2.74
CA LEU A 58 -3.69 -7.39 -3.73
C LEU A 58 -2.68 -7.04 -4.82
N ASP A 59 -1.44 -7.49 -4.61
CA ASP A 59 -0.31 -7.13 -5.46
C ASP A 59 0.50 -8.39 -5.82
N PRO A 60 0.30 -8.96 -7.01
CA PRO A 60 1.01 -10.18 -7.41
C PRO A 60 2.47 -9.92 -7.81
N VAL A 61 2.96 -8.68 -7.91
CA VAL A 61 4.38 -8.36 -8.13
C VAL A 61 5.15 -8.47 -6.82
N LEU A 62 4.64 -7.86 -5.76
CA LEU A 62 5.28 -7.89 -4.44
C LEU A 62 5.09 -9.21 -3.70
N THR A 63 4.12 -10.02 -4.14
CA THR A 63 3.77 -11.29 -3.50
C THR A 63 3.75 -12.42 -4.53
N SER A 64 2.57 -12.91 -4.90
CA SER A 64 2.32 -13.85 -6.00
C SER A 64 0.82 -13.89 -6.30
N GLU A 65 0.44 -14.45 -7.45
CA GLU A 65 -0.97 -14.71 -7.76
C GLU A 65 -1.64 -15.63 -6.73
N THR A 66 -0.93 -16.68 -6.29
CA THR A 66 -1.41 -17.61 -5.26
C THR A 66 -1.65 -16.88 -3.94
N TYR A 67 -0.73 -16.01 -3.52
CA TYR A 67 -0.92 -15.20 -2.32
C TYR A 67 -2.15 -14.30 -2.44
N VAL A 68 -2.36 -13.64 -3.59
CA VAL A 68 -3.52 -12.78 -3.83
C VAL A 68 -4.84 -13.56 -3.67
N GLN A 69 -4.92 -14.77 -4.24
CA GLN A 69 -6.08 -15.64 -4.11
C GLN A 69 -6.31 -16.08 -2.65
N GLU A 70 -5.26 -16.51 -1.95
CA GLU A 70 -5.34 -16.93 -0.55
C GLU A 70 -5.70 -15.77 0.39
N CYS A 71 -5.12 -14.59 0.18
CA CYS A 71 -5.39 -13.40 0.97
C CYS A 71 -6.86 -12.98 0.82
N PHE A 72 -7.38 -12.97 -0.41
CA PHE A 72 -8.77 -12.68 -0.68
C PHE A 72 -9.70 -13.72 -0.03
N ALA A 73 -9.44 -15.02 -0.24
CA ALA A 73 -10.25 -16.09 0.33
C ALA A 73 -10.26 -16.07 1.87
N ARG A 74 -9.11 -15.85 2.50
CA ARG A 74 -8.97 -15.79 3.97
C ARG A 74 -9.77 -14.64 4.58
N HIS A 75 -9.66 -13.45 4.02
CA HIS A 75 -10.23 -12.24 4.64
C HIS A 75 -11.71 -12.03 4.32
N THR A 76 -12.26 -12.77 3.35
CA THR A 76 -13.69 -12.74 3.04
C THR A 76 -14.53 -13.71 3.87
N GLN A 77 -13.91 -14.65 4.60
CA GLN A 77 -14.62 -15.68 5.39
C GLN A 77 -15.46 -15.15 6.56
N ALA A 78 -15.08 -14.01 7.14
CA ALA A 78 -15.66 -13.48 8.38
C ALA A 78 -16.53 -12.22 8.18
N VAL A 79 -16.94 -11.94 6.94
CA VAL A 79 -17.69 -10.73 6.57
C VAL A 79 -18.86 -11.06 5.65
N ASN A 80 -19.79 -10.12 5.54
CA ASN A 80 -20.98 -10.23 4.69
C ASN A 80 -20.69 -9.74 3.27
N TYR A 81 -19.86 -8.69 3.16
CA TYR A 81 -19.57 -8.03 1.91
C TYR A 81 -18.07 -7.86 1.69
N ALA A 82 -17.65 -7.81 0.42
CA ALA A 82 -16.30 -7.44 0.07
C ALA A 82 -16.23 -6.54 -1.16
N LEU A 83 -15.26 -5.63 -1.13
CA LEU A 83 -15.05 -4.64 -2.18
C LEU A 83 -13.56 -4.50 -2.47
N VAL A 84 -13.19 -4.54 -3.74
CA VAL A 84 -11.81 -4.38 -4.20
C VAL A 84 -11.71 -3.04 -4.94
N GLU A 85 -10.89 -2.12 -4.45
CA GLU A 85 -10.53 -0.92 -5.21
C GLU A 85 -9.38 -1.21 -6.16
N GLY A 86 -9.58 -0.89 -7.44
CA GLY A 86 -8.54 -0.95 -8.46
C GLY A 86 -7.47 0.11 -8.31
N VAL A 87 -6.43 0.00 -9.12
CA VAL A 87 -5.33 0.98 -9.26
C VAL A 87 -5.29 1.48 -10.69
N MET A 88 -4.85 2.73 -10.89
CA MET A 88 -4.69 3.35 -12.22
C MET A 88 -5.93 3.16 -13.13
N GLY A 89 -5.77 3.04 -14.46
CA GLY A 89 -6.82 2.55 -15.35
C GLY A 89 -6.96 1.02 -15.28
N LEU A 90 -8.10 0.49 -15.71
CA LEU A 90 -8.45 -0.93 -15.60
C LEU A 90 -7.34 -1.86 -16.15
N PHE A 91 -6.75 -1.51 -17.29
CA PHE A 91 -5.73 -2.31 -17.98
C PHE A 91 -4.29 -1.85 -17.72
N ASP A 92 -4.10 -0.86 -16.85
CA ASP A 92 -2.79 -0.29 -16.55
C ASP A 92 -2.10 -1.13 -15.47
N GLY A 93 -1.00 -1.76 -15.83
CA GLY A 93 -0.21 -2.64 -14.99
C GLY A 93 1.25 -2.64 -15.44
N VAL A 94 2.00 -3.67 -15.07
CA VAL A 94 3.39 -3.82 -15.48
C VAL A 94 3.49 -4.71 -16.71
N GLU A 95 4.33 -4.30 -17.66
CA GLU A 95 4.70 -5.13 -18.80
C GLU A 95 5.46 -6.37 -18.31
N GLY A 96 5.03 -7.55 -18.76
CA GLY A 96 5.71 -8.80 -18.44
C GLY A 96 7.08 -8.81 -19.10
N THR A 97 8.15 -8.70 -18.29
CA THR A 97 9.52 -8.84 -18.83
C THR A 97 9.68 -10.26 -19.36
N GLY A 98 9.88 -10.40 -20.68
CA GLY A 98 9.96 -11.67 -21.42
C GLY A 98 11.05 -12.68 -21.00
N ASN A 99 11.75 -12.44 -19.89
CA ASN A 99 12.74 -13.35 -19.30
C ASN A 99 12.21 -14.01 -18.02
N GLY A 100 11.02 -14.60 -18.12
CA GLY A 100 10.50 -15.63 -17.20
C GLY A 100 10.69 -15.36 -15.71
N LYS A 101 9.84 -14.51 -15.12
CA LYS A 101 9.49 -14.53 -13.67
C LYS A 101 8.38 -13.55 -13.25
N LEU A 102 7.91 -12.68 -14.14
CA LEU A 102 6.62 -11.97 -13.98
C LEU A 102 5.61 -12.58 -14.96
N GLY A 103 4.73 -13.45 -14.46
CA GLY A 103 3.71 -14.17 -15.24
C GLY A 103 4.12 -15.59 -15.64
N THR A 104 3.28 -16.57 -15.32
CA THR A 104 3.43 -17.96 -15.78
C THR A 104 3.05 -18.08 -17.24
N GLY A 105 3.97 -17.77 -18.15
CA GLY A 105 4.17 -18.45 -19.45
C GLY A 105 3.00 -18.82 -20.38
N GLN A 106 1.77 -18.32 -20.22
CA GLN A 106 0.64 -18.66 -21.10
C GLN A 106 -0.09 -17.46 -21.72
N ASP A 107 0.20 -16.24 -21.25
CA ASP A 107 -0.48 -15.01 -21.68
C ASP A 107 0.45 -14.07 -22.48
N SER A 108 1.45 -14.58 -23.22
CA SER A 108 2.34 -13.75 -24.06
C SER A 108 1.62 -13.01 -25.21
N GLN A 109 0.32 -13.25 -25.38
CA GLN A 109 -0.59 -12.53 -26.29
C GLN A 109 -1.76 -11.85 -25.56
N SER A 110 -1.77 -11.82 -24.22
CA SER A 110 -2.86 -11.20 -23.49
C SER A 110 -2.78 -9.67 -23.61
N PRO A 111 -3.89 -9.00 -23.95
CA PRO A 111 -3.94 -7.53 -23.97
C PRO A 111 -3.94 -6.93 -22.54
N VAL A 112 -3.92 -7.78 -21.50
CA VAL A 112 -3.95 -7.37 -20.09
C VAL A 112 -2.53 -7.45 -19.53
N THR A 113 -2.03 -6.31 -19.06
CA THR A 113 -0.74 -6.21 -18.37
C THR A 113 -0.80 -6.89 -17.00
N PHE A 114 0.33 -7.45 -16.56
CA PHE A 114 0.43 -8.12 -15.27
C PHE A 114 0.20 -7.12 -14.13
N ALA A 115 -0.42 -7.57 -13.04
CA ALA A 115 -0.77 -6.76 -11.86
C ALA A 115 -1.67 -5.53 -12.10
N SER A 116 -2.29 -5.42 -13.29
CA SER A 116 -3.38 -4.45 -13.52
C SER A 116 -4.65 -4.81 -12.73
N THR A 117 -5.57 -3.85 -12.62
CA THR A 117 -6.90 -4.09 -12.03
C THR A 117 -7.64 -5.21 -12.77
N ALA A 118 -7.55 -5.24 -14.10
CA ALA A 118 -8.10 -6.31 -14.95
C ALA A 118 -7.48 -7.66 -14.64
N HIS A 119 -6.16 -7.72 -14.44
CA HIS A 119 -5.48 -8.95 -14.07
C HIS A 119 -6.01 -9.51 -12.74
N VAL A 120 -6.10 -8.67 -11.70
CA VAL A 120 -6.61 -9.11 -10.39
C VAL A 120 -8.08 -9.49 -10.44
N ALA A 121 -8.91 -8.75 -11.20
CA ALA A 121 -10.32 -9.08 -11.40
C ALA A 121 -10.49 -10.46 -12.04
N ARG A 122 -9.68 -10.77 -13.07
CA ARG A 122 -9.65 -12.10 -13.71
C ARG A 122 -9.15 -13.18 -12.76
N LEU A 123 -8.06 -12.92 -12.04
CA LEU A 123 -7.44 -13.87 -11.12
C LEU A 123 -8.38 -14.32 -10.00
N LEU A 124 -9.25 -13.41 -9.53
CA LEU A 124 -10.23 -13.66 -8.48
C LEU A 124 -11.64 -13.97 -9.02
N ASP A 125 -11.82 -14.00 -10.34
CA ASP A 125 -13.11 -14.16 -11.04
C ASP A 125 -14.21 -13.18 -10.54
N LEU A 126 -13.85 -11.91 -10.36
CA LEU A 126 -14.74 -10.88 -9.83
C LEU A 126 -15.31 -9.97 -10.93
N PRO A 127 -16.60 -9.61 -10.86
CA PRO A 127 -17.18 -8.61 -11.74
C PRO A 127 -16.63 -7.21 -11.46
N ILE A 128 -16.58 -6.40 -12.51
CA ILE A 128 -16.08 -5.03 -12.48
C ILE A 128 -17.25 -4.03 -12.52
N LEU A 129 -17.23 -3.07 -11.60
CA LEU A 129 -18.01 -1.84 -11.67
C LEU A 129 -17.11 -0.73 -12.22
N LEU A 130 -17.37 -0.30 -13.45
CA LEU A 130 -16.54 0.68 -14.15
C LEU A 130 -17.00 2.11 -13.83
N VAL A 131 -16.14 2.88 -13.17
CA VAL A 131 -16.36 4.31 -12.91
C VAL A 131 -15.96 5.11 -14.14
N LEU A 132 -16.88 5.95 -14.63
CA LEU A 132 -16.67 6.82 -15.78
C LEU A 132 -16.79 8.28 -15.36
N ASP A 133 -15.79 9.10 -15.69
CA ASP A 133 -15.86 10.54 -15.47
C ASP A 133 -16.63 11.20 -16.63
N CYS A 134 -17.87 11.59 -16.33
CA CYS A 134 -18.78 12.16 -17.30
C CYS A 134 -18.66 13.68 -17.44
N SER A 135 -17.78 14.36 -16.68
CA SER A 135 -17.75 15.84 -16.60
C SER A 135 -17.69 16.58 -17.94
N ARG A 136 -17.15 15.94 -18.99
CA ARG A 136 -17.05 16.47 -20.35
C ARG A 136 -17.46 15.45 -21.42
N LEU A 137 -18.31 14.49 -21.06
CA LEU A 137 -18.78 13.46 -21.98
C LEU A 137 -20.28 13.62 -22.26
N SER A 138 -20.72 13.10 -23.40
CA SER A 138 -22.13 12.83 -23.69
C SER A 138 -22.18 11.48 -24.42
N GLY A 139 -22.48 11.45 -25.72
CA GLY A 139 -22.54 10.21 -26.51
C GLY A 139 -21.24 9.38 -26.49
N SER A 140 -20.08 10.02 -26.39
CA SER A 140 -18.77 9.33 -26.35
C SER A 140 -18.59 8.41 -25.14
N VAL A 141 -19.39 8.56 -24.07
CA VAL A 141 -19.37 7.63 -22.93
C VAL A 141 -19.63 6.19 -23.37
N ALA A 142 -20.48 6.00 -24.39
CA ALA A 142 -20.80 4.69 -24.93
C ALA A 142 -19.62 4.06 -25.65
N ALA A 143 -18.87 4.84 -26.44
CA ALA A 143 -17.66 4.33 -27.11
C ALA A 143 -16.60 3.89 -26.09
N ILE A 144 -16.42 4.66 -25.01
CA ILE A 144 -15.51 4.31 -23.91
C ILE A 144 -15.97 3.03 -23.23
N ALA A 145 -17.22 2.98 -22.75
CA ALA A 145 -17.77 1.81 -22.06
C ALA A 145 -17.74 0.54 -22.94
N HIS A 146 -18.07 0.67 -24.23
CA HIS A 146 -17.99 -0.41 -25.21
C HIS A 146 -16.56 -0.92 -25.36
N GLY A 147 -15.59 -0.02 -25.50
CA GLY A 147 -14.17 -0.37 -25.62
C GLY A 147 -13.69 -1.16 -24.42
N PHE A 148 -13.88 -0.64 -23.20
CA PHE A 148 -13.47 -1.33 -21.98
C PHE A 148 -14.14 -2.70 -21.80
N ARG A 149 -15.43 -2.81 -22.13
CA ARG A 149 -16.17 -4.07 -22.03
C ARG A 149 -15.68 -5.13 -23.02
N SER A 150 -15.39 -4.73 -24.25
CA SER A 150 -15.06 -5.67 -25.34
C SER A 150 -13.56 -5.97 -25.48
N PHE A 151 -12.70 -5.20 -24.81
CA PHE A 151 -11.24 -5.33 -24.94
C PHE A 151 -10.68 -6.68 -24.47
N ASP A 152 -11.15 -7.20 -23.33
CA ASP A 152 -10.86 -8.58 -22.90
C ASP A 152 -12.18 -9.32 -22.61
N PRO A 153 -12.59 -10.29 -23.46
CA PRO A 153 -13.85 -11.01 -23.31
C PRO A 153 -13.90 -11.92 -22.08
N ARG A 154 -12.77 -12.14 -21.39
CA ARG A 154 -12.70 -12.94 -20.15
C ARG A 154 -13.15 -12.13 -18.93
N LEU A 155 -13.20 -10.81 -19.02
CA LEU A 155 -13.63 -9.95 -17.93
C LEU A 155 -15.15 -9.90 -17.82
N LYS A 156 -15.64 -9.86 -16.58
CA LYS A 156 -17.06 -9.71 -16.25
C LYS A 156 -17.30 -8.27 -15.83
N PHE A 157 -18.30 -7.62 -16.42
CA PHE A 157 -18.74 -6.28 -16.02
C PHE A 157 -20.10 -6.35 -15.35
N ALA A 158 -20.18 -5.87 -14.11
CA ALA A 158 -21.43 -5.71 -13.38
C ALA A 158 -22.26 -4.53 -13.91
N GLY A 159 -21.58 -3.46 -14.33
CA GLY A 159 -22.22 -2.22 -14.74
C GLY A 159 -21.26 -1.04 -14.68
N VAL A 160 -21.83 0.17 -14.68
CA VAL A 160 -21.10 1.42 -14.64
C VAL A 160 -21.56 2.32 -13.50
N VAL A 161 -20.66 3.19 -13.04
CA VAL A 161 -20.98 4.36 -12.23
C VAL A 161 -20.67 5.61 -13.04
N LEU A 162 -21.67 6.48 -13.20
CA LEU A 162 -21.51 7.77 -13.87
C LEU A 162 -21.08 8.80 -12.84
N ASN A 163 -19.84 9.26 -12.91
CA ASN A 163 -19.30 10.24 -11.98
C ASN A 163 -19.29 11.65 -12.59
N ARG A 164 -19.45 12.68 -11.76
CA ARG A 164 -19.44 14.11 -12.13
C ARG A 164 -20.52 14.49 -13.16
N VAL A 165 -21.72 13.91 -13.05
CA VAL A 165 -22.87 14.24 -13.90
C VAL A 165 -23.38 15.65 -13.60
N GLY A 166 -23.52 16.47 -14.65
CA GLY A 166 -23.72 17.92 -14.52
C GLY A 166 -25.17 18.40 -14.36
N SER A 167 -26.16 17.70 -14.93
CA SER A 167 -27.58 18.07 -14.88
C SER A 167 -28.49 16.90 -15.29
N ASP A 168 -29.80 17.03 -15.13
CA ASP A 168 -30.76 15.98 -15.56
C ASP A 168 -30.73 15.76 -17.07
N ARG A 169 -30.65 16.84 -17.85
CA ARG A 169 -30.47 16.74 -19.31
C ARG A 169 -29.18 16.00 -19.67
N HIS A 170 -28.09 16.29 -18.96
CA HIS A 170 -26.83 15.58 -19.18
C HIS A 170 -26.96 14.09 -18.81
N LEU A 171 -27.63 13.77 -17.70
CA LEU A 171 -27.90 12.37 -17.33
C LEU A 171 -28.68 11.62 -18.43
N GLN A 172 -29.74 12.22 -18.97
CA GLN A 172 -30.52 11.62 -20.05
C GLN A 172 -29.65 11.30 -21.26
N LEU A 173 -28.80 12.25 -21.69
CA LEU A 173 -27.87 12.04 -22.81
C LEU A 173 -26.89 10.89 -22.57
N LEU A 174 -26.44 10.69 -21.33
CA LEU A 174 -25.55 9.58 -20.96
C LEU A 174 -26.32 8.24 -20.97
N GLN A 175 -27.56 8.23 -20.45
CA GLN A 175 -28.41 7.04 -20.42
C GLN A 175 -28.76 6.57 -21.83
N ASP A 176 -29.23 7.49 -22.69
CA ASP A 176 -29.58 7.20 -24.09
C ASP A 176 -28.37 6.62 -24.84
N ALA A 177 -27.16 7.15 -24.58
CA ALA A 177 -25.94 6.66 -25.21
C ALA A 177 -25.58 5.24 -24.75
N LEU A 178 -25.82 4.89 -23.48
CA LEU A 178 -25.46 3.60 -22.90
C LEU A 178 -26.51 2.50 -23.10
N GLU A 179 -27.74 2.85 -23.48
CA GLU A 179 -28.86 1.93 -23.66
C GLU A 179 -28.50 0.73 -24.56
N ALA A 180 -27.87 1.01 -25.71
CA ALA A 180 -27.46 -0.02 -26.67
C ALA A 180 -26.42 -1.01 -26.12
N LEU A 181 -25.67 -0.62 -25.08
CA LEU A 181 -24.70 -1.50 -24.45
C LEU A 181 -25.34 -2.45 -23.43
N GLN A 182 -26.57 -2.20 -22.97
CA GLN A 182 -27.21 -3.03 -21.94
C GLN A 182 -26.30 -3.20 -20.69
N LEU A 183 -25.51 -2.18 -20.35
CA LEU A 183 -24.69 -2.13 -19.14
C LEU A 183 -25.52 -1.44 -18.05
N PRO A 184 -25.81 -2.11 -16.92
CA PRO A 184 -26.54 -1.47 -15.82
C PRO A 184 -25.80 -0.23 -15.31
N ILE A 185 -26.54 0.86 -15.10
CA ILE A 185 -26.03 2.04 -14.39
C ILE A 185 -26.33 1.83 -12.91
N LEU A 186 -25.30 1.47 -12.14
CA LEU A 186 -25.45 1.11 -10.72
C LEU A 186 -25.16 2.29 -9.77
N GLY A 187 -24.86 3.47 -10.32
CA GLY A 187 -24.68 4.70 -9.55
C GLY A 187 -24.58 5.94 -10.41
N ILE A 188 -25.12 7.05 -9.91
CA ILE A 188 -25.08 8.36 -10.57
C ILE A 188 -24.60 9.41 -9.57
N LEU A 189 -23.32 9.76 -9.63
CA LEU A 189 -22.75 10.82 -8.80
C LEU A 189 -22.81 12.14 -9.56
N ARG A 190 -23.57 13.08 -9.00
CA ARG A 190 -23.59 14.47 -9.48
C ARG A 190 -22.23 15.12 -9.23
N ARG A 191 -21.93 16.18 -10.00
CA ARG A 191 -20.78 17.03 -9.69
C ARG A 191 -21.00 17.68 -8.30
N GLN A 192 -20.09 17.42 -7.38
CA GLN A 192 -20.10 17.94 -6.02
C GLN A 192 -18.80 18.71 -5.79
N ASP A 193 -18.86 20.05 -5.78
CA ASP A 193 -17.67 20.87 -5.53
C ASP A 193 -17.30 20.90 -4.02
N ASN A 194 -18.16 20.39 -3.14
CA ASN A 194 -18.03 20.41 -1.68
C ASN A 194 -17.51 19.09 -1.06
N ILE A 195 -17.15 18.10 -1.88
CA ILE A 195 -16.56 16.82 -1.44
C ILE A 195 -15.21 16.68 -2.15
N THR A 196 -14.17 17.10 -1.43
CA THR A 196 -12.78 17.01 -1.87
C THR A 196 -12.04 16.21 -0.80
N ILE A 197 -11.48 15.07 -1.20
CA ILE A 197 -10.53 14.34 -0.36
C ILE A 197 -9.17 15.00 -0.60
N PRO A 198 -8.53 15.58 0.43
CA PRO A 198 -7.30 16.33 0.23
C PRO A 198 -6.19 15.43 -0.27
N ASP A 199 -5.39 15.93 -1.20
CA ASP A 199 -4.21 15.30 -1.77
C ASP A 199 -2.95 16.14 -1.59
N ARG A 200 -1.80 15.50 -1.77
CA ARG A 200 -0.45 16.06 -1.71
C ARG A 200 0.45 15.38 -2.75
N HIS A 201 1.74 15.65 -2.66
CA HIS A 201 2.77 15.22 -3.63
C HIS A 201 2.87 13.70 -3.87
N LEU A 202 2.35 12.86 -2.96
CA LEU A 202 2.30 11.39 -3.07
C LEU A 202 0.87 10.84 -3.01
N GLY A 203 -0.13 11.57 -3.51
CA GLY A 203 -1.53 11.12 -3.47
C GLY A 203 -2.26 11.68 -2.26
N LEU A 204 -3.29 10.98 -1.76
CA LEU A 204 -4.14 11.51 -0.70
C LEU A 204 -3.35 11.90 0.56
N VAL A 205 -3.85 12.87 1.30
CA VAL A 205 -3.34 13.15 2.65
C VAL A 205 -3.74 11.99 3.57
N PRO A 206 -2.81 11.39 4.34
CA PRO A 206 -3.13 10.31 5.28
C PRO A 206 -4.23 10.69 6.27
N THR A 207 -5.03 9.71 6.66
CA THR A 207 -6.21 9.93 7.53
C THR A 207 -5.88 10.63 8.84
N ALA A 208 -4.71 10.35 9.44
CA ALA A 208 -4.26 10.98 10.69
C ALA A 208 -4.00 12.49 10.57
N GLU A 209 -4.00 13.05 9.35
CA GLU A 209 -3.75 14.47 9.07
C GLU A 209 -4.99 15.19 8.53
N VAL A 210 -6.05 14.46 8.16
CA VAL A 210 -7.27 15.06 7.60
C VAL A 210 -8.13 15.63 8.71
N SER A 211 -8.26 16.96 8.75
CA SER A 211 -9.24 17.63 9.61
C SER A 211 -10.65 17.29 9.16
N HIS A 212 -11.56 17.06 10.11
CA HIS A 212 -12.96 16.73 9.85
C HIS A 212 -13.20 15.44 9.04
N LEU A 213 -12.33 14.44 9.19
CA LEU A 213 -12.46 13.15 8.50
C LEU A 213 -13.82 12.46 8.75
N ASP A 214 -14.36 12.53 9.96
CA ASP A 214 -15.70 12.00 10.27
C ASP A 214 -16.78 12.67 9.43
N ALA A 215 -16.75 14.00 9.33
CA ALA A 215 -17.73 14.75 8.52
C ALA A 215 -17.59 14.45 7.02
N LEU A 216 -16.38 14.17 6.53
CA LEU A 216 -16.15 13.71 5.16
C LEU A 216 -16.79 12.33 4.93
N ILE A 217 -16.63 11.40 5.87
CA ILE A 217 -17.18 10.05 5.78
C ILE A 217 -18.70 10.05 5.87
N ASP A 218 -19.29 10.85 6.75
CA ASP A 218 -20.74 11.02 6.82
C ASP A 218 -21.31 11.53 5.49
N ARG A 219 -20.62 12.49 4.85
CA ARG A 219 -20.99 12.97 3.51
C ARG A 219 -20.85 11.88 2.46
N LEU A 220 -19.80 11.05 2.50
CA LEU A 220 -19.61 9.93 1.59
C LEU A 220 -20.69 8.84 1.79
N ALA A 221 -21.11 8.59 3.02
CA ALA A 221 -22.22 7.68 3.32
C ALA A 221 -23.54 8.22 2.77
N TYR A 222 -23.81 9.53 2.92
CA TYR A 222 -24.98 10.18 2.31
C TYR A 222 -24.93 10.15 0.78
N LEU A 223 -23.75 10.42 0.18
CA LEU A 223 -23.57 10.28 -1.27
C LEU A 223 -23.91 8.88 -1.75
N GLY A 224 -23.68 7.85 -0.95
CA GLY A 224 -23.99 6.50 -1.34
C GLY A 224 -25.47 6.21 -1.56
N ASP A 225 -26.39 7.12 -1.19
CA ASP A 225 -27.80 7.01 -1.55
C ASP A 225 -28.05 7.14 -3.07
N CYS A 226 -27.04 7.58 -3.84
CA CYS A 226 -27.10 7.65 -5.31
C CYS A 226 -26.88 6.31 -6.03
N PHE A 227 -26.55 5.25 -5.30
CA PHE A 227 -26.28 3.93 -5.86
C PHE A 227 -27.55 3.06 -5.92
N ASP A 228 -27.63 2.19 -6.93
CA ASP A 228 -28.63 1.14 -7.02
C ASP A 228 -28.23 -0.02 -6.09
N TRP A 229 -28.71 0.05 -4.84
CA TRP A 229 -28.39 -0.96 -3.83
C TRP A 229 -29.08 -2.30 -4.06
N GLU A 230 -30.22 -2.33 -4.77
CA GLU A 230 -30.88 -3.58 -5.14
C GLU A 230 -30.02 -4.37 -6.12
N GLY A 231 -29.44 -3.68 -7.12
CA GLY A 231 -28.47 -4.27 -8.04
C GLY A 231 -27.10 -4.57 -7.41
N LEU A 232 -26.62 -3.74 -6.48
CA LEU A 232 -25.26 -3.87 -5.94
C LEU A 232 -25.11 -4.90 -4.82
N LEU A 233 -26.07 -5.03 -3.89
CA LEU A 233 -25.92 -5.91 -2.74
C LEU A 233 -25.62 -7.37 -3.12
N PRO A 234 -26.29 -7.98 -4.12
CA PRO A 234 -25.98 -9.35 -4.56
C PRO A 234 -24.55 -9.49 -5.12
N LEU A 235 -24.02 -8.44 -5.75
CA LEU A 235 -22.68 -8.43 -6.33
C LEU A 235 -21.57 -8.31 -5.28
N LEU A 236 -21.87 -7.65 -4.16
CA LEU A 236 -20.94 -7.40 -3.05
C LEU A 236 -20.91 -8.55 -2.04
N GLN A 237 -21.95 -9.39 -2.00
CA GLN A 237 -22.17 -10.39 -0.96
C GLN A 237 -21.21 -11.57 -1.07
N VAL A 238 -20.27 -11.71 -0.13
CA VAL A 238 -19.39 -12.88 -0.08
C VAL A 238 -20.04 -14.01 0.72
N GLY A 239 -19.86 -15.25 0.25
CA GLY A 239 -20.38 -16.42 0.94
C GLY A 239 -19.51 -16.77 2.15
N SER A 240 -20.12 -17.38 3.16
CA SER A 240 -19.42 -18.03 4.25
C SER A 240 -18.69 -19.26 3.70
N SER A 241 -17.46 -19.09 3.21
CA SER A 241 -16.63 -20.22 2.75
C SER A 241 -16.19 -21.07 3.96
N PRO A 242 -16.04 -22.40 3.83
CA PRO A 242 -15.52 -23.21 4.92
C PRO A 242 -14.21 -22.62 5.44
N GLN A 243 -14.10 -22.51 6.77
CA GLN A 243 -12.93 -21.95 7.44
C GLN A 243 -11.66 -22.61 6.89
N LEU A 244 -10.74 -21.80 6.35
CA LEU A 244 -9.38 -22.27 6.16
C LEU A 244 -8.86 -22.67 7.54
N ARG A 245 -8.21 -23.84 7.64
CA ARG A 245 -7.68 -24.33 8.92
C ARG A 245 -6.88 -23.20 9.58
N PRO A 246 -7.03 -22.98 10.91
CA PRO A 246 -6.19 -22.03 11.62
C PRO A 246 -4.73 -22.36 11.29
N GLN A 247 -3.94 -21.35 10.89
CA GLN A 247 -2.50 -21.54 10.82
C GLN A 247 -2.04 -22.02 12.19
N LEU A 248 -1.34 -23.15 12.20
CA LEU A 248 -0.68 -23.66 13.39
C LEU A 248 0.14 -22.51 13.97
N GLN A 249 -0.20 -22.06 15.17
CA GLN A 249 0.64 -21.15 15.92
C GLN A 249 1.99 -21.85 16.04
N THR A 250 3.01 -21.31 15.38
CA THR A 250 4.37 -21.82 15.55
C THR A 250 4.73 -21.61 17.01
N GLU A 251 5.26 -22.66 17.64
CA GLU A 251 5.72 -22.59 19.03
C GLU A 251 6.66 -21.39 19.19
N ALA A 252 6.32 -20.50 20.13
CA ALA A 252 7.00 -19.22 20.30
C ALA A 252 8.49 -19.43 20.59
N ARG A 253 9.35 -19.17 19.59
CA ARG A 253 10.81 -19.21 19.72
C ARG A 253 11.31 -17.91 20.35
N GLY A 254 11.18 -17.78 21.67
CA GLY A 254 11.62 -16.60 22.41
C GLY A 254 10.76 -15.36 22.11
N LYS A 255 10.45 -14.56 23.13
CA LYS A 255 9.65 -13.34 22.94
C LYS A 255 10.55 -12.22 22.43
N VAL A 256 10.52 -11.95 21.12
CA VAL A 256 11.13 -10.73 20.56
C VAL A 256 10.16 -9.58 20.75
N ARG A 257 10.60 -8.50 21.40
CA ARG A 257 9.90 -7.21 21.45
C ARG A 257 10.50 -6.27 20.41
N LEU A 258 9.71 -5.88 19.42
CA LEU A 258 10.13 -5.07 18.29
C LEU A 258 9.51 -3.68 18.39
N ALA A 259 10.33 -2.63 18.43
CA ALA A 259 9.87 -1.25 18.34
C ALA A 259 9.47 -0.92 16.90
N VAL A 260 8.20 -0.59 16.67
CA VAL A 260 7.69 -0.18 15.35
C VAL A 260 7.29 1.28 15.40
N ALA A 261 8.01 2.13 14.66
CA ALA A 261 7.74 3.57 14.62
C ALA A 261 6.41 3.84 13.91
N ARG A 262 5.38 4.27 14.60
CA ARG A 262 4.03 4.40 14.03
C ARG A 262 3.36 5.68 14.49
N ASP A 263 3.35 6.66 13.61
CA ASP A 263 2.69 7.95 13.79
C ASP A 263 2.42 8.62 12.43
N ARG A 264 2.25 9.94 12.42
CA ARG A 264 1.98 10.72 11.20
C ARG A 264 3.19 10.79 10.26
N ALA A 265 4.41 10.68 10.78
CA ALA A 265 5.62 10.65 9.96
C ALA A 265 5.92 9.23 9.44
N PHE A 266 5.55 8.20 10.19
CA PHE A 266 5.80 6.79 9.85
C PHE A 266 4.49 6.01 9.77
N SER A 267 3.87 6.01 8.60
CA SER A 267 2.53 5.47 8.38
C SER A 267 2.46 4.38 7.32
N PHE A 268 3.49 4.19 6.49
CA PHE A 268 3.45 3.23 5.38
C PHE A 268 3.85 1.83 5.85
N TYR A 269 2.83 1.01 6.08
CA TYR A 269 2.96 -0.39 6.49
C TYR A 269 1.94 -1.26 5.76
N TYR A 270 2.40 -2.41 5.26
CA TYR A 270 1.48 -3.50 4.92
C TYR A 270 1.03 -4.18 6.22
N GLU A 271 -0.28 -4.22 6.50
CA GLU A 271 -0.78 -4.87 7.72
C GLU A 271 -0.40 -6.37 7.73
N ASP A 272 -0.34 -7.00 6.57
CA ASP A 272 0.08 -8.39 6.36
C ASP A 272 1.51 -8.65 6.87
N ASN A 273 2.43 -7.67 6.73
CA ASN A 273 3.78 -7.77 7.29
C ASN A 273 3.74 -7.77 8.84
N LEU A 274 2.96 -6.87 9.42
CA LEU A 274 2.81 -6.77 10.88
C LEU A 274 2.15 -8.02 11.47
N GLU A 275 1.15 -8.57 10.79
CA GLU A 275 0.51 -9.82 11.19
C GLU A 275 1.45 -11.03 11.06
N THR A 276 2.31 -11.06 10.04
CA THR A 276 3.35 -12.09 9.90
C THR A 276 4.33 -12.04 11.07
N LEU A 277 4.75 -10.86 11.52
CA LEU A 277 5.58 -10.75 12.72
C LEU A 277 4.84 -11.23 13.98
N ARG A 278 3.57 -10.84 14.16
CA ARG A 278 2.77 -11.31 15.30
C ARG A 278 2.57 -12.82 15.29
N SER A 279 2.35 -13.44 14.12
CA SER A 279 2.18 -14.89 13.99
C SER A 279 3.46 -15.67 14.31
N LEU A 280 4.63 -15.02 14.16
CA LEU A 280 5.92 -15.54 14.60
C LEU A 280 6.20 -15.30 16.11
N GLY A 281 5.24 -14.77 16.86
CA GLY A 281 5.36 -14.58 18.32
C GLY A 281 6.03 -13.26 18.72
N VAL A 282 6.17 -12.30 17.81
CA VAL A 282 6.77 -10.99 18.07
C VAL A 282 5.77 -10.08 18.79
N GLU A 283 6.20 -9.47 19.89
CA GLU A 283 5.50 -8.36 20.50
C GLU A 283 5.85 -7.07 19.76
N LEU A 284 4.88 -6.47 19.05
CA LEU A 284 5.06 -5.19 18.37
C LEU A 284 4.77 -4.04 19.35
N ALA A 285 5.81 -3.32 19.77
CA ALA A 285 5.70 -2.10 20.55
C ALA A 285 5.62 -0.90 19.60
N PHE A 286 4.40 -0.43 19.30
CA PHE A 286 4.19 0.78 18.52
C PHE A 286 4.53 2.02 19.34
N TRP A 287 5.26 2.95 18.75
CA TRP A 287 5.74 4.18 19.41
C TRP A 287 5.86 5.31 18.39
N SER A 288 5.85 6.56 18.84
CA SER A 288 5.88 7.76 17.99
C SER A 288 7.21 8.49 18.09
N PRO A 289 8.06 8.47 17.04
CA PRO A 289 9.22 9.35 16.97
C PRO A 289 8.90 10.85 17.07
N LEU A 290 7.67 11.26 16.71
CA LEU A 290 7.23 12.65 16.84
C LEU A 290 6.98 13.10 18.27
N THR A 291 6.44 12.23 19.14
CA THR A 291 5.83 12.65 20.40
C THR A 291 6.27 11.90 21.64
N ASP A 292 6.74 10.66 21.51
CA ASP A 292 7.28 9.92 22.65
C ASP A 292 8.64 10.49 23.05
N ASP A 293 8.99 10.39 24.33
CA ASP A 293 10.24 10.91 24.90
C ASP A 293 11.33 9.83 25.03
N SER A 294 11.02 8.59 24.69
CA SER A 294 11.89 7.44 24.89
C SER A 294 11.54 6.27 23.96
N LEU A 295 12.51 5.39 23.72
CA LEU A 295 12.25 4.10 23.06
C LEU A 295 11.53 3.16 24.03
N PRO A 296 10.63 2.28 23.54
CA PRO A 296 10.02 1.28 24.40
C PRO A 296 11.05 0.39 25.09
N GLU A 297 10.84 0.07 26.36
CA GLU A 297 11.78 -0.71 27.15
C GLU A 297 11.93 -2.15 26.64
N GLY A 298 13.11 -2.76 26.80
CA GLY A 298 13.32 -4.18 26.51
C GLY A 298 13.18 -4.57 25.04
N ILE A 299 13.23 -3.61 24.11
CA ILE A 299 13.22 -3.88 22.67
C ILE A 299 14.52 -4.55 22.24
N GLN A 300 14.41 -5.44 21.25
CA GLN A 300 15.53 -6.20 20.70
C GLN A 300 15.76 -5.92 19.21
N GLY A 301 14.92 -5.07 18.63
CA GLY A 301 15.04 -4.59 17.26
C GLY A 301 14.12 -3.40 17.01
N MET A 302 14.35 -2.71 15.89
CA MET A 302 13.54 -1.57 15.45
C MET A 302 13.07 -1.73 14.00
N TYR A 303 11.87 -1.27 13.72
CA TYR A 303 11.29 -1.18 12.37
C TYR A 303 10.73 0.23 12.14
N PHE A 304 11.34 0.94 11.19
CA PHE A 304 10.88 2.21 10.66
C PHE A 304 10.32 2.01 9.25
N GLY A 305 9.00 2.01 9.09
CA GLY A 305 8.36 2.00 7.79
C GLY A 305 8.53 3.32 7.03
N GLY A 306 7.88 3.43 5.88
CA GLY A 306 7.82 4.69 5.15
C GLY A 306 6.82 5.68 5.73
N GLY A 307 6.69 6.81 5.06
CA GLY A 307 5.73 7.85 5.40
C GLY A 307 6.22 9.20 4.92
N PHE A 308 5.93 10.24 5.70
CA PHE A 308 6.16 11.63 5.35
C PHE A 308 7.04 12.37 6.37
N PRO A 309 8.24 11.86 6.73
CA PRO A 309 9.08 12.50 7.73
C PRO A 309 9.48 13.93 7.33
N GLU A 310 9.52 14.27 6.04
CA GLU A 310 9.80 15.61 5.55
C GLU A 310 8.72 16.64 5.93
N VAL A 311 7.46 16.22 6.08
CA VAL A 311 6.36 17.09 6.48
C VAL A 311 6.47 17.43 7.98
N PHE A 312 7.10 16.56 8.75
CA PHE A 312 7.28 16.70 10.19
C PHE A 312 8.74 16.91 10.59
N ALA A 313 9.57 17.37 9.65
CA ALA A 313 11.01 17.40 9.83
C ALA A 313 11.45 18.22 11.06
N GLN A 314 10.81 19.37 11.30
CA GLN A 314 11.11 20.19 12.47
C GLN A 314 10.73 19.48 13.78
N GLN A 315 9.55 18.85 13.86
CA GLN A 315 9.11 18.14 15.06
C GLN A 315 10.02 16.94 15.37
N LEU A 316 10.42 16.19 14.34
CA LEU A 316 11.40 15.12 14.46
C LEU A 316 12.76 15.65 14.92
N ALA A 317 13.20 16.79 14.39
CA ALA A 317 14.46 17.42 14.77
C ALA A 317 14.45 17.89 16.23
N ASP A 318 13.34 18.43 16.72
CA ASP A 318 13.18 18.92 18.08
C ASP A 318 13.21 17.79 19.12
N ASN A 319 12.80 16.57 18.75
CA ASN A 319 12.87 15.38 19.61
C ASN A 319 14.29 14.78 19.69
N THR A 320 15.21 15.57 20.25
CA THR A 320 16.63 15.21 20.42
C THR A 320 16.82 13.95 21.28
N VAL A 321 16.01 13.76 22.32
CA VAL A 321 16.09 12.63 23.25
C VAL A 321 15.89 11.30 22.51
N VAL A 322 14.82 11.20 21.72
CA VAL A 322 14.55 10.00 20.91
C VAL A 322 15.60 9.82 19.82
N ARG A 323 15.99 10.88 19.11
CA ARG A 323 17.00 10.79 18.05
C ARG A 323 18.33 10.23 18.59
N ASP A 324 18.77 10.69 19.75
CA ASP A 324 19.99 10.21 20.39
C ASP A 324 19.84 8.76 20.88
N ALA A 325 18.68 8.39 21.42
CA ALA A 325 18.38 7.01 21.83
C ALA A 325 18.41 6.04 20.64
N VAL A 326 17.76 6.38 19.52
CA VAL A 326 17.78 5.60 18.27
C VAL A 326 19.21 5.47 17.75
N ARG A 327 19.95 6.58 17.68
CA ARG A 327 21.35 6.59 17.24
C ARG A 327 22.19 5.64 18.09
N LYS A 328 22.08 5.74 19.41
CA LYS A 328 22.82 4.90 20.37
C LYS A 328 22.47 3.42 20.20
N ALA A 329 21.20 3.08 20.05
CA ALA A 329 20.75 1.71 19.87
C ALA A 329 21.30 1.08 18.57
N ILE A 330 21.27 1.81 17.46
CA ILE A 330 21.81 1.32 16.17
C ILE A 330 23.33 1.13 16.27
N LEU A 331 24.05 2.10 16.83
CA LEU A 331 25.51 2.01 17.00
C LEU A 331 25.94 0.90 17.98
N ALA A 332 25.07 0.53 18.93
CA ALA A 332 25.28 -0.63 19.79
C ALA A 332 25.03 -1.97 19.08
N GLY A 333 24.58 -1.96 17.82
CA GLY A 333 24.34 -3.16 17.01
C GLY A 333 22.91 -3.70 17.08
N MET A 334 21.93 -2.92 17.55
CA MET A 334 20.54 -3.34 17.55
C MET A 334 20.03 -3.56 16.11
N PRO A 335 19.52 -4.75 15.75
CA PRO A 335 18.96 -5.00 14.43
C PRO A 335 17.84 -4.02 14.10
N THR A 336 17.99 -3.35 12.95
CA THR A 336 17.08 -2.27 12.55
C THR A 336 16.72 -2.41 11.08
N TYR A 337 15.43 -2.35 10.78
CA TYR A 337 14.89 -2.27 9.43
C TYR A 337 14.32 -0.86 9.19
N ALA A 338 14.74 -0.20 8.12
CA ALA A 338 14.24 1.12 7.74
C ALA A 338 13.88 1.20 6.25
N GLU A 339 12.65 1.62 5.95
CA GLU A 339 12.13 1.74 4.58
C GLU A 339 11.82 3.21 4.26
N CYS A 340 12.26 3.71 3.11
CA CYS A 340 11.89 5.00 2.54
C CYS A 340 11.96 6.18 3.53
N GLY A 341 10.83 6.59 4.12
CA GLY A 341 10.80 7.60 5.19
C GLY A 341 11.67 7.23 6.41
N GLY A 342 11.70 5.96 6.80
CA GLY A 342 12.63 5.45 7.80
C GLY A 342 14.10 5.66 7.41
N LEU A 343 14.47 5.38 6.16
CA LEU A 343 15.80 5.67 5.63
C LEU A 343 16.13 7.17 5.72
N MET A 344 15.18 8.04 5.35
CA MET A 344 15.33 9.50 5.41
C MET A 344 15.55 9.99 6.85
N TYR A 345 14.80 9.46 7.83
CA TYR A 345 14.94 9.80 9.24
C TYR A 345 16.29 9.36 9.84
N LEU A 346 16.93 8.33 9.28
CA LEU A 346 18.24 7.87 9.73
C LEU A 346 19.43 8.64 9.09
N CYS A 347 19.17 9.49 8.10
CA CYS A 347 20.14 10.39 7.50
C CYS A 347 20.61 11.47 8.49
N GLN A 348 21.64 12.24 8.13
CA GLN A 348 22.12 13.39 8.91
C GLN A 348 21.06 14.47 9.07
N GLN A 349 20.34 14.74 7.98
CA GLN A 349 19.30 15.75 7.93
C GLN A 349 18.33 15.42 6.78
N ILE A 350 17.14 16.02 6.86
CA ILE A 350 16.20 16.12 5.75
C ILE A 350 16.17 17.58 5.31
N VAL A 351 16.25 17.79 3.99
CA VAL A 351 16.01 19.09 3.36
C VAL A 351 14.65 19.03 2.65
N ASP A 352 13.70 19.81 3.13
CA ASP A 352 12.31 19.80 2.66
C ASP A 352 12.14 20.46 1.26
N PHE A 353 10.88 20.58 0.81
CA PHE A 353 10.57 21.21 -0.49
C PHE A 353 10.85 22.72 -0.54
N GLU A 354 10.89 23.38 0.62
CA GLU A 354 11.18 24.81 0.75
C GLU A 354 12.70 25.07 0.90
N GLY A 355 13.49 24.01 1.05
CA GLY A 355 14.94 24.08 1.23
C GLY A 355 15.35 24.22 2.70
N ASN A 356 14.42 24.09 3.65
CA ASN A 356 14.76 24.11 5.08
C ASN A 356 15.44 22.79 5.44
N SER A 357 16.57 22.89 6.15
CA SER A 357 17.32 21.72 6.62
C SER A 357 17.01 21.45 8.08
N SER A 358 16.57 20.23 8.38
CA SER A 358 16.27 19.76 9.74
C SER A 358 17.17 18.58 10.11
N PRO A 359 17.92 18.65 11.23
CA PRO A 359 18.81 17.56 11.63
C PRO A 359 18.01 16.33 12.07
N MET A 360 18.50 15.15 11.71
CA MET A 360 17.86 13.86 11.93
C MET A 360 18.75 12.94 12.78
N VAL A 361 18.48 11.64 12.87
CA VAL A 361 19.23 10.72 13.75
C VAL A 361 20.74 10.71 13.41
N GLY A 362 21.07 10.83 12.12
CA GLY A 362 22.43 11.04 11.62
C GLY A 362 23.35 9.83 11.69
N VAL A 363 22.80 8.62 11.72
CA VAL A 363 23.57 7.38 11.65
C VAL A 363 24.11 7.15 10.24
N LEU A 364 23.35 7.52 9.22
CA LEU A 364 23.78 7.42 7.82
C LEU A 364 24.45 8.72 7.38
N PRO A 365 25.67 8.68 6.80
CA PRO A 365 26.46 9.86 6.45
C PRO A 365 25.99 10.50 5.14
N THR A 366 24.70 10.78 5.05
CA THR A 366 24.06 11.34 3.85
C THR A 366 22.91 12.25 4.24
N THR A 367 22.42 13.06 3.30
CA THR A 367 21.26 13.92 3.48
C THR A 367 20.15 13.48 2.54
N ALA A 368 18.92 13.37 3.04
CA ALA A 368 17.74 13.18 2.21
C ALA A 368 17.22 14.55 1.76
N VAL A 369 17.21 14.80 0.46
CA VAL A 369 16.77 16.08 -0.11
C VAL A 369 15.53 15.86 -0.95
N MET A 370 14.46 16.61 -0.68
CA MET A 370 13.24 16.56 -1.48
C MET A 370 13.47 17.18 -2.87
N ARG A 371 12.82 16.58 -3.87
CA ARG A 371 12.91 16.91 -5.30
C ARG A 371 11.50 16.96 -5.89
N SER A 372 11.34 17.67 -7.00
CA SER A 372 10.06 17.74 -7.69
C SER A 372 9.66 16.42 -8.36
N ARG A 373 10.64 15.64 -8.82
CA ARG A 373 10.42 14.37 -9.53
C ARG A 373 10.00 13.26 -8.56
N LEU A 374 8.89 12.60 -8.88
CA LEU A 374 8.44 11.38 -8.22
C LEU A 374 9.24 10.18 -8.72
N THR A 375 9.79 9.42 -7.78
CA THR A 375 10.27 8.05 -7.99
C THR A 375 9.19 7.11 -7.52
N LEU A 376 8.57 6.41 -8.49
CA LEU A 376 7.48 5.47 -8.26
C LEU A 376 7.71 4.23 -9.12
N GLY A 377 7.47 3.06 -8.54
CA GLY A 377 7.33 1.81 -9.30
C GLY A 377 8.08 0.65 -8.68
N TYR A 378 7.79 -0.54 -9.21
CA TYR A 378 8.40 -1.77 -8.74
C TYR A 378 9.90 -1.82 -9.05
N ARG A 379 10.61 -2.52 -8.19
CA ARG A 379 12.04 -2.78 -8.27
C ARG A 379 12.31 -4.26 -8.10
N GLN A 380 13.02 -4.84 -9.05
CA GLN A 380 13.73 -6.09 -8.84
C GLN A 380 15.08 -5.73 -8.21
N ALA A 381 15.30 -6.16 -6.97
CA ALA A 381 16.51 -5.83 -6.22
C ALA A 381 17.31 -7.10 -5.92
N VAL A 382 18.59 -7.09 -6.27
CA VAL A 382 19.55 -8.13 -5.91
C VAL A 382 20.37 -7.64 -4.73
N VAL A 383 20.35 -8.40 -3.64
CA VAL A 383 21.12 -8.10 -2.43
C VAL A 383 22.60 -8.32 -2.71
N LEU A 384 23.44 -7.32 -2.49
CA LEU A 384 24.87 -7.36 -2.81
C LEU A 384 25.74 -7.86 -1.65
N GLN A 385 25.21 -7.82 -0.43
CA GLN A 385 25.92 -8.18 0.80
C GLN A 385 24.96 -8.68 1.87
N ASP A 386 25.44 -9.56 2.76
CA ASP A 386 24.62 -10.13 3.82
C ASP A 386 24.11 -9.03 4.76
N SER A 387 22.80 -9.02 4.99
CA SER A 387 22.15 -8.14 5.95
C SER A 387 21.36 -8.95 6.98
N PRO A 388 20.91 -8.31 8.08
CA PRO A 388 20.04 -8.97 9.06
C PRO A 388 18.69 -9.42 8.51
N LEU A 389 18.29 -8.92 7.33
CA LEU A 389 17.01 -9.24 6.69
C LEU A 389 17.15 -10.25 5.56
N LEU A 390 18.22 -10.15 4.77
CA LEU A 390 18.39 -10.92 3.53
C LEU A 390 19.86 -11.31 3.32
N PRO A 391 20.14 -12.54 2.85
CA PRO A 391 21.49 -12.94 2.46
C PRO A 391 21.88 -12.40 1.09
N ALA A 392 23.19 -12.25 0.87
CA ALA A 392 23.76 -11.85 -0.41
C ALA A 392 23.33 -12.77 -1.55
N GLY A 393 23.09 -12.20 -2.73
CA GLY A 393 22.61 -12.91 -3.91
C GLY A 393 21.09 -13.14 -3.96
N THR A 394 20.36 -12.84 -2.88
CA THR A 394 18.89 -12.94 -2.89
C THR A 394 18.31 -11.91 -3.85
N THR A 395 17.40 -12.34 -4.71
CA THR A 395 16.58 -11.44 -5.52
C THR A 395 15.21 -11.26 -4.88
N VAL A 396 14.81 -10.02 -4.64
CA VAL A 396 13.50 -9.65 -4.10
C VAL A 396 12.79 -8.69 -5.04
N TRP A 397 11.46 -8.65 -4.93
CA TRP A 397 10.64 -7.60 -5.51
C TRP A 397 10.20 -6.64 -4.42
N GLY A 398 10.31 -5.36 -4.72
CA GLY A 398 9.85 -4.29 -3.86
C GLY A 398 9.30 -3.13 -4.66
N HIS A 399 8.95 -2.06 -3.96
CA HIS A 399 8.37 -0.88 -4.59
C HIS A 399 9.01 0.39 -4.02
N GLU A 400 9.41 1.32 -4.90
CA GLU A 400 9.84 2.65 -4.49
C GLU A 400 8.67 3.63 -4.59
N PHE A 401 8.54 4.49 -3.59
CA PHE A 401 7.54 5.56 -3.57
C PHE A 401 8.03 6.78 -2.79
N HIS A 402 8.75 7.69 -3.45
CA HIS A 402 9.33 8.86 -2.80
C HIS A 402 9.63 10.00 -3.78
N ARG A 403 9.81 11.21 -3.23
CA ARG A 403 10.31 12.40 -3.94
C ARG A 403 11.67 12.86 -3.44
N SER A 404 12.37 12.03 -2.68
CA SER A 404 13.68 12.37 -2.11
C SER A 404 14.83 11.77 -2.92
N GLN A 405 16.01 12.37 -2.78
CA GLN A 405 17.28 11.81 -3.24
C GLN A 405 18.33 11.95 -2.13
N LEU A 406 19.21 10.97 -2.01
CA LEU A 406 20.35 11.06 -1.09
C LEU A 406 21.51 11.84 -1.74
N THR A 407 22.19 12.67 -0.96
CA THR A 407 23.35 13.45 -1.44
C THR A 407 24.62 12.63 -1.62
N GLN A 408 24.70 11.50 -0.93
CA GLN A 408 25.81 10.55 -1.03
C GLN A 408 25.26 9.14 -1.26
N GLU A 409 25.97 8.39 -2.10
CA GLU A 409 25.76 6.95 -2.27
C GLU A 409 26.59 6.17 -1.23
N PRO A 410 26.10 4.99 -0.79
CA PRO A 410 26.86 4.12 0.09
C PRO A 410 28.12 3.60 -0.61
N ALA A 411 29.25 3.54 0.11
CA ALA A 411 30.48 2.94 -0.42
C ALA A 411 30.31 1.43 -0.73
N ALA A 412 29.44 0.76 0.02
CA ALA A 412 29.02 -0.62 -0.19
C ALA A 412 27.49 -0.68 -0.21
N PRO A 413 26.86 -0.56 -1.39
CA PRO A 413 25.40 -0.56 -1.52
C PRO A 413 24.80 -1.91 -1.10
N LEU A 414 23.60 -1.86 -0.54
CA LEU A 414 22.85 -3.04 -0.14
C LEU A 414 22.20 -3.75 -1.33
N PHE A 415 21.71 -2.98 -2.30
CA PHE A 415 21.00 -3.47 -3.46
C PHE A 415 21.61 -2.98 -4.78
N GLN A 416 21.59 -3.85 -5.77
CA GLN A 416 21.48 -3.47 -7.17
C GLN A 416 20.01 -3.62 -7.58
N ALA A 417 19.37 -2.52 -7.98
CA ALA A 417 17.96 -2.49 -8.32
C ALA A 417 17.74 -2.17 -9.80
N ARG A 418 16.65 -2.68 -10.35
CA ARG A 418 16.19 -2.39 -11.71
C ARG A 418 14.67 -2.25 -11.74
N GLY A 419 14.16 -1.33 -12.55
CA GLY A 419 12.71 -1.20 -12.78
C GLY A 419 12.14 -2.32 -13.64
N CYS A 420 10.81 -2.37 -13.77
CA CYS A 420 10.16 -3.32 -14.67
C CYS A 420 10.31 -2.97 -16.16
N ASP A 421 10.62 -1.72 -16.48
CA ASP A 421 10.85 -1.28 -17.87
C ASP A 421 12.10 -1.99 -18.44
N PRO A 422 12.01 -2.64 -19.63
CA PRO A 422 13.17 -3.22 -20.31
C PRO A 422 14.34 -2.25 -20.51
N HIS A 423 14.07 -0.94 -20.63
CA HIS A 423 15.07 0.11 -20.78
C HIS A 423 15.56 0.70 -19.46
N SER A 424 15.04 0.25 -18.32
CA SER A 424 15.53 0.69 -17.02
C SER A 424 16.98 0.26 -16.82
N SER A 425 17.83 1.23 -16.51
CA SER A 425 19.21 1.02 -16.10
C SER A 425 19.27 0.42 -14.69
N ASN A 426 20.28 -0.40 -14.43
CA ASN A 426 20.57 -0.81 -13.06
C ASN A 426 21.00 0.41 -12.24
N THR A 427 20.43 0.56 -11.06
CA THR A 427 20.83 1.51 -10.04
C THR A 427 21.37 0.76 -8.83
N VAL A 428 22.12 1.44 -7.98
CA VAL A 428 22.53 0.91 -6.67
C VAL A 428 21.94 1.79 -5.58
N GLU A 429 21.46 1.17 -4.51
CA GLU A 429 20.91 1.89 -3.36
C GLU A 429 20.98 1.04 -2.08
N GLY A 430 20.53 1.64 -0.99
CA GLY A 430 20.40 1.00 0.30
C GLY A 430 21.70 0.93 1.09
N TRP A 431 21.57 1.10 2.40
CA TRP A 431 22.67 1.18 3.36
C TRP A 431 22.66 -0.03 4.27
N LEU A 432 23.86 -0.59 4.47
CA LEU A 432 24.16 -1.52 5.54
C LEU A 432 25.18 -0.87 6.47
N LEU A 433 24.83 -0.73 7.75
CA LEU A 433 25.74 -0.26 8.79
C LEU A 433 25.49 -1.02 10.08
N HIS A 434 26.49 -1.73 10.61
CA HIS A 434 26.28 -2.69 11.71
C HIS A 434 25.16 -3.68 11.35
N GLN A 435 24.04 -3.60 12.08
CA GLN A 435 22.84 -4.41 11.89
C GLN A 435 21.65 -3.57 11.35
N LEU A 436 21.92 -2.41 10.77
CA LEU A 436 20.93 -1.57 10.09
C LEU A 436 20.81 -1.97 8.62
N HIS A 437 19.62 -2.37 8.20
CA HIS A 437 19.20 -2.50 6.80
C HIS A 437 18.28 -1.31 6.47
N ALA A 438 18.73 -0.37 5.63
CA ALA A 438 17.95 0.81 5.26
C ALA A 438 17.87 1.00 3.75
N SER A 439 16.69 1.16 3.16
CA SER A 439 16.52 1.25 1.69
C SER A 439 15.27 2.05 1.31
N TYR A 440 15.21 2.63 0.10
CA TYR A 440 13.95 3.17 -0.44
C TYR A 440 12.98 2.07 -0.88
N VAL A 441 13.49 0.87 -1.14
CA VAL A 441 12.68 -0.29 -1.52
C VAL A 441 11.80 -0.74 -0.37
N HIS A 442 10.49 -0.67 -0.58
CA HIS A 442 9.50 -1.27 0.30
C HIS A 442 9.30 -2.76 -0.01
N LEU A 443 9.29 -3.61 1.02
CA LEU A 443 9.14 -5.06 0.86
C LEU A 443 7.82 -5.57 1.45
N HIS A 444 7.20 -6.52 0.75
CA HIS A 444 6.10 -7.30 1.27
C HIS A 444 6.61 -8.69 1.68
N PHE A 445 6.40 -9.10 2.93
CA PHE A 445 7.01 -10.31 3.49
C PHE A 445 6.51 -11.58 2.82
N ALA A 446 5.30 -11.59 2.28
CA ALA A 446 4.82 -12.70 1.46
C ALA A 446 5.64 -12.94 0.17
N GLY A 447 6.33 -11.92 -0.37
CA GLY A 447 7.27 -12.09 -1.48
C GLY A 447 8.68 -12.53 -1.06
N CYS A 448 8.97 -12.50 0.25
CA CYS A 448 10.25 -12.87 0.84
C CYS A 448 10.03 -13.55 2.22
N PRO A 449 9.39 -14.74 2.27
CA PRO A 449 8.86 -15.32 3.50
C PRO A 449 9.93 -15.68 4.56
N ASP A 450 11.19 -15.83 4.16
CA ASP A 450 12.30 -16.09 5.09
C ASP A 450 12.81 -14.82 5.81
N LEU A 451 12.51 -13.62 5.27
CA LEU A 451 12.99 -12.35 5.80
C LEU A 451 12.60 -12.14 7.27
N PRO A 452 11.32 -12.32 7.68
CA PRO A 452 10.92 -12.08 9.07
C PRO A 452 11.65 -13.01 10.03
N ALA A 453 11.74 -14.30 9.73
CA ALA A 453 12.43 -15.27 10.58
C ALA A 453 13.92 -14.92 10.77
N ARG A 454 14.60 -14.53 9.69
CA ARG A 454 16.00 -14.09 9.75
C ARG A 454 16.17 -12.84 10.59
N PHE A 455 15.30 -11.85 10.43
CA PHE A 455 15.36 -10.62 11.23
C PHE A 455 15.23 -10.91 12.73
N LEU A 456 14.31 -11.81 13.10
CA LEU A 456 14.09 -12.22 14.49
C LEU A 456 15.27 -13.00 15.07
N GLU A 457 15.93 -13.86 14.28
CA GLU A 457 17.16 -14.53 14.71
C GLU A 457 18.24 -13.52 15.11
N HIS A 458 18.41 -12.45 14.32
CA HIS A 458 19.34 -11.38 14.66
C HIS A 458 18.92 -10.60 15.91
N CYS A 459 17.63 -10.34 16.10
CA CYS A 459 17.11 -9.70 17.32
C CYS A 459 17.39 -10.54 18.58
N LEU A 460 17.17 -11.85 18.50
CA LEU A 460 17.44 -12.78 19.61
C LEU A 460 18.93 -12.85 19.95
N ARG A 461 19.81 -12.88 18.95
CA ARG A 461 21.27 -12.85 19.16
C ARG A 461 21.73 -11.56 19.86
N PHE A 462 21.18 -10.41 19.47
CA PHE A 462 21.47 -9.13 20.12
C PHE A 462 21.06 -9.15 21.60
N SER A 463 19.91 -9.74 21.92
CA SER A 463 19.43 -9.90 23.30
C SER A 463 20.36 -10.76 24.16
N GLN A 464 20.87 -11.86 23.61
CA GLN A 464 21.78 -12.78 24.32
C GLN A 464 23.12 -12.11 24.61
N ALA A 465 23.72 -11.48 23.60
CA ALA A 465 24.98 -10.76 23.75
C ALA A 465 24.89 -9.62 24.79
N SER A 466 23.75 -8.93 24.85
CA SER A 466 23.50 -7.87 25.85
C SER A 466 23.36 -8.43 27.27
N THR A 467 22.80 -9.63 27.42
CA THR A 467 22.66 -10.29 28.73
C THR A 467 24.01 -10.78 29.25
N ASP A 468 24.83 -11.38 28.38
CA ASP A 468 26.16 -11.87 28.74
C ASP A 468 27.14 -10.73 29.08
N ALA A 469 26.96 -9.54 28.48
CA ALA A 469 27.76 -8.35 28.79
C ALA A 469 27.39 -7.69 30.13
N ILE A 470 26.20 -7.97 30.69
CA ILE A 470 25.77 -7.48 32.01
C ILE A 470 26.14 -8.49 33.13
N ALA A 471 26.27 -9.77 32.77
CA ALA A 471 26.63 -10.84 33.70
C ALA A 471 28.14 -10.97 33.97
N ASN A 472 28.98 -10.30 33.17
CA ASN A 472 30.42 -10.16 33.36
C ASN A 472 30.77 -8.73 33.76
#